data_AF-A0A973XII4-F1
#
_entry.id   AF-A0A973XII4-F1
#
_cell.length_a   1.000
_cell.length_b   1.000
_cell.length_c   1.000
_cell.angle_alpha   90.00
_cell.angle_beta   90.00
_cell.angle_gamma   90.00
#
_symmetry.space_group_name_H-M   'P 1'
#
loop_
_entity.id
_entity.type
_entity.pdbx_description
1 polymer ?
#
loop_
_entity_poly.entity_id
_entity_poly.type
_entity_poly.pdbx_seq_one_letter_code
_entity_poly.pdbx_strand_id
1 'polypeptide(L)'
;MMQTGPGYRSSTRSVRASGAPTRTPQHALPYVVLLATALATMARPGAAFGQSCIGPCLLDRPAAAVTAAAGGQKSPNARPADREGASSSRTRPDAASSRSTPRWTVSAEAIGLGRVGGVDRTLVSRVPGTEQFLATSHVPGVEALNSNQLNGFSAGPRISVVYHGDSGYGAELTYFNVFDQGATRAVGPDNPADWLVMKAPGVFWQTQDFPYQAMVWRSTTSLYGAEANGRLELSSRVTVLAGVRWFQLNDNLSGDLTPADQTAPTWKTPCSNPLNLNCTLFDITAGSMAAGNYPPFWVASTTNNLYGLQVGADAKLVEYGRFSLGGQIKAGLFENRAEQRAGVSMAKVVFLSQAATDHAAFVGELGLHLRYLVADGLAVKVGYRALWFAGVALAPGQIQETYSSMRSVTALGVDCGSQALFHGATAGLEYSF
;
A
#
# COMPACT_ATOMS: atom_id res chain seq x y z
N MET A 1 3.52 65.21 36.75
CA MET A 1 3.21 63.99 37.54
C MET A 1 4.07 62.86 37.00
N MET A 2 5.24 62.67 37.64
CA MET A 2 5.70 61.43 38.28
C MET A 2 5.88 60.25 37.28
N GLN A 3 7.12 59.93 36.85
CA GLN A 3 8.14 59.11 37.57
C GLN A 3 7.56 57.72 37.92
N THR A 4 8.16 56.56 37.66
CA THR A 4 9.53 56.02 37.60
C THR A 4 9.28 54.51 37.37
N GLY A 5 10.10 53.62 36.80
CA GLY A 5 11.54 53.51 36.55
C GLY A 5 11.82 52.00 36.34
N PRO A 6 12.85 51.59 35.58
CA PRO A 6 13.18 50.19 35.35
C PRO A 6 14.35 49.72 36.24
N GLY A 7 14.46 48.40 36.46
CA GLY A 7 15.71 47.80 36.94
C GLY A 7 15.55 46.42 37.58
N TYR A 8 16.27 45.42 37.06
CA TYR A 8 17.34 44.76 37.81
C TYR A 8 18.19 43.84 36.90
N ARG A 9 19.50 44.06 36.92
CA ARG A 9 20.57 43.18 36.43
C ARG A 9 21.14 42.37 37.62
N SER A 10 22.00 41.41 37.29
CA SER A 10 23.00 40.71 38.13
C SER A 10 22.52 39.38 38.71
N SER A 11 23.33 38.33 38.90
CA SER A 11 24.66 37.94 38.40
C SER A 11 24.92 36.51 38.88
N THR A 12 25.69 35.74 38.10
CA THR A 12 26.65 34.69 38.52
C THR A 12 26.40 33.89 39.82
N ARG A 13 26.36 32.54 39.69
CA ARG A 13 27.36 31.70 40.38
C ARG A 13 27.45 30.28 39.83
N SER A 14 28.70 29.89 39.60
CA SER A 14 29.20 28.52 39.42
C SER A 14 29.17 27.77 40.75
N VAL A 15 28.82 26.48 40.71
CA VAL A 15 29.22 25.50 41.72
C VAL A 15 29.61 24.20 41.00
N ARG A 16 30.80 23.71 41.36
CA ARG A 16 31.46 22.49 40.92
C ARG A 16 31.57 21.57 42.14
N ALA A 17 31.16 20.31 42.03
CA ALA A 17 31.58 19.17 42.88
C ALA A 17 31.09 17.88 42.17
N SER A 18 31.93 17.11 41.49
CA SER A 18 32.81 16.04 42.00
C SER A 18 32.06 14.85 42.61
N GLY A 19 31.99 13.74 41.86
CA GLY A 19 31.59 12.41 42.32
C GLY A 19 31.94 11.37 41.25
N ALA A 20 32.89 10.49 41.55
CA ALA A 20 33.51 9.52 40.66
C ALA A 20 32.71 8.18 40.60
N PRO A 21 33.13 7.12 39.88
CA PRO A 21 32.29 6.39 38.94
C PRO A 21 31.77 5.04 39.45
N THR A 22 30.56 4.68 39.05
CA THR A 22 30.01 3.32 39.20
C THR A 22 30.19 2.54 37.90
N ARG A 23 31.02 1.49 37.95
CA ARG A 23 31.14 0.45 36.92
C ARG A 23 29.85 -0.38 36.86
N THR A 24 29.30 -0.56 35.67
CA THR A 24 28.42 -1.69 35.31
C THR A 24 28.64 -2.09 33.86
N PRO A 25 28.40 -3.37 33.52
CA PRO A 25 29.16 -4.09 32.50
C PRO A 25 28.64 -3.83 31.08
N GLN A 26 29.60 -3.66 30.16
CA GLN A 26 29.42 -3.86 28.73
C GLN A 26 29.21 -5.36 28.48
N HIS A 27 28.11 -5.74 27.82
CA HIS A 27 28.09 -6.73 26.73
C HIS A 27 26.71 -6.76 26.06
N ALA A 28 26.74 -6.90 24.74
CA ALA A 28 25.63 -7.11 23.78
C ALA A 28 24.69 -5.92 23.54
N LEU A 29 24.97 -5.09 22.51
CA LEU A 29 23.96 -4.32 21.73
C LEU A 29 24.49 -3.51 20.50
N PRO A 30 25.41 -3.96 19.63
CA PRO A 30 25.73 -3.19 18.41
C PRO A 30 24.84 -3.51 17.18
N TYR A 31 24.07 -4.61 17.16
CA TYR A 31 23.36 -5.04 15.94
C TYR A 31 21.91 -4.56 15.80
N VAL A 32 21.21 -4.26 16.91
CA VAL A 32 19.79 -3.85 16.87
C VAL A 32 19.63 -2.38 16.40
N VAL A 33 20.61 -1.52 16.69
CA VAL A 33 20.59 -0.10 16.29
C VAL A 33 20.83 0.08 14.79
N LEU A 34 21.63 -0.78 14.16
CA LEU A 34 21.90 -0.72 12.72
C LEU A 34 20.67 -1.09 11.86
N LEU A 35 19.81 -2.00 12.32
CA LEU A 35 18.61 -2.40 11.59
C LEU A 35 17.47 -1.38 11.70
N ALA A 36 17.31 -0.75 12.87
CA ALA A 36 16.36 0.35 13.07
C ALA A 36 16.72 1.58 12.22
N THR A 37 18.01 1.83 12.02
CA THR A 37 18.49 2.93 11.17
C THR A 37 18.21 2.65 9.68
N ALA A 38 18.32 1.39 9.23
CA ALA A 38 17.99 1.01 7.85
C ALA A 38 16.49 1.16 7.50
N LEU A 39 15.59 0.90 8.47
CA LEU A 39 14.15 1.14 8.33
C LEU A 39 13.81 2.65 8.30
N ALA A 40 14.56 3.48 9.02
CA ALA A 40 14.38 4.94 8.98
C ALA A 40 14.82 5.58 7.65
N THR A 41 15.80 4.98 6.93
CA THR A 41 16.25 5.49 5.62
C THR A 41 15.30 5.14 4.48
N MET A 42 14.50 4.08 4.60
CA MET A 42 13.47 3.70 3.60
C MET A 42 12.21 4.57 3.67
N ALA A 43 12.04 5.39 4.72
CA ALA A 43 10.83 6.19 4.97
C ALA A 43 10.90 7.65 4.45
N ARG A 44 11.77 7.97 3.49
CA ARG A 44 11.82 9.31 2.84
C ARG A 44 11.31 9.26 1.39
N PRO A 45 10.07 9.68 1.10
CA PRO A 45 9.63 9.95 -0.27
C PRO A 45 9.86 11.43 -0.61
N GLY A 46 10.64 11.71 -1.65
CA GLY A 46 10.84 13.08 -2.12
C GLY A 46 12.01 13.28 -3.09
N ALA A 47 11.90 12.74 -4.31
CA ALA A 47 12.58 13.30 -5.47
C ALA A 47 11.79 12.94 -6.73
N ALA A 48 11.30 13.98 -7.41
CA ALA A 48 10.61 13.90 -8.68
C ALA A 48 11.51 13.32 -9.78
N PHE A 49 10.96 12.52 -10.68
CA PHE A 49 11.50 12.34 -12.03
C PHE A 49 10.36 12.17 -13.04
N GLY A 50 10.37 13.06 -14.02
CA GLY A 50 9.41 13.11 -15.11
C GLY A 50 9.76 12.17 -16.28
N GLN A 51 8.69 11.78 -16.97
CA GLN A 51 8.53 11.43 -18.38
C GLN A 51 9.71 10.95 -19.26
N SER A 52 9.39 9.84 -19.95
CA SER A 52 9.66 9.50 -21.37
C SER A 52 10.96 8.76 -21.73
N CYS A 53 10.83 7.49 -22.13
CA CYS A 53 10.92 7.06 -23.54
C CYS A 53 10.85 5.52 -23.68
N ILE A 54 10.55 5.10 -24.91
CA ILE A 54 10.08 3.79 -25.37
C ILE A 54 11.22 2.81 -25.69
N GLY A 55 11.10 1.54 -25.24
CA GLY A 55 11.54 0.32 -25.95
C GLY A 55 13.04 -0.04 -26.04
N PRO A 56 13.39 -1.24 -26.56
CA PRO A 56 13.45 -2.48 -25.77
C PRO A 56 14.77 -3.29 -25.90
N CYS A 57 14.84 -4.38 -25.10
CA CYS A 57 15.68 -5.59 -25.24
C CYS A 57 17.20 -5.51 -24.96
N LEU A 58 17.66 -6.26 -23.93
CA LEU A 58 18.57 -7.40 -24.09
C LEU A 58 18.87 -8.10 -22.75
N LEU A 59 18.48 -9.37 -22.67
CA LEU A 59 19.02 -10.39 -21.78
C LEU A 59 20.48 -10.63 -22.13
N ASP A 60 21.40 -10.53 -21.18
CA ASP A 60 22.48 -11.52 -20.98
C ASP A 60 23.43 -11.13 -19.82
N ARG A 61 23.43 -11.92 -18.73
CA ARG A 61 24.58 -12.76 -18.31
C ARG A 61 24.44 -13.31 -16.87
N PRO A 62 24.98 -14.51 -16.61
CA PRO A 62 24.68 -15.31 -15.42
C PRO A 62 25.65 -15.06 -14.25
N ALA A 63 25.20 -15.52 -13.08
CA ALA A 63 25.86 -15.47 -11.79
C ALA A 63 27.22 -16.21 -11.75
N ALA A 64 28.18 -15.62 -11.05
CA ALA A 64 29.44 -16.24 -10.70
C ALA A 64 29.25 -17.29 -9.59
N ALA A 65 29.67 -18.53 -9.87
CA ALA A 65 29.78 -19.60 -8.88
C ALA A 65 31.10 -19.47 -8.11
N VAL A 66 31.04 -19.47 -6.79
CA VAL A 66 32.22 -19.59 -5.91
C VAL A 66 32.44 -21.08 -5.64
N THR A 67 33.41 -21.68 -6.32
CA THR A 67 33.97 -23.01 -6.02
C THR A 67 35.05 -22.88 -4.94
N ALA A 68 34.85 -23.54 -3.80
CA ALA A 68 35.90 -23.74 -2.80
C ALA A 68 36.77 -24.94 -3.20
N ALA A 69 38.07 -24.69 -3.41
CA ALA A 69 39.06 -25.70 -3.73
C ALA A 69 39.54 -26.42 -2.46
N ALA A 70 39.44 -27.74 -2.44
CA ALA A 70 40.12 -28.60 -1.47
C ALA A 70 41.52 -28.96 -2.02
N GLY A 71 42.57 -28.40 -1.41
CA GLY A 71 43.95 -28.75 -1.70
C GLY A 71 44.29 -30.12 -1.11
N GLY A 72 44.48 -31.11 -1.98
CA GLY A 72 45.06 -32.40 -1.65
C GLY A 72 46.59 -32.33 -1.68
N GLN A 73 47.24 -32.86 -0.64
CA GLN A 73 48.67 -33.10 -0.62
C GLN A 73 48.91 -34.60 -0.41
N LYS A 74 49.36 -35.27 -1.47
CA LYS A 74 49.91 -36.63 -1.44
C LYS A 74 51.43 -36.52 -1.30
N SER A 75 52.01 -37.34 -0.42
CA SER A 75 53.26 -38.03 -0.76
C SER A 75 53.41 -39.35 0.02
N PRO A 76 54.02 -40.41 -0.56
CA PRO A 76 53.95 -41.78 -0.05
C PRO A 76 55.29 -42.30 0.53
N ASN A 77 55.19 -43.45 1.21
CA ASN A 77 56.22 -44.49 1.48
C ASN A 77 56.58 -44.73 2.95
N ALA A 78 56.09 -45.86 3.49
CA ALA A 78 56.91 -46.84 4.21
C ALA A 78 56.18 -48.20 4.27
N ARG A 79 56.94 -49.27 4.12
CA ARG A 79 56.57 -50.70 3.95
C ARG A 79 56.25 -51.42 5.28
N PRO A 80 55.77 -52.68 5.25
CA PRO A 80 55.00 -53.31 6.33
C PRO A 80 55.85 -54.17 7.27
N ALA A 81 55.31 -54.46 8.46
CA ALA A 81 55.65 -55.63 9.25
C ALA A 81 54.48 -56.03 10.15
N ASP A 82 54.35 -57.35 10.31
CA ASP A 82 53.27 -58.11 10.94
C ASP A 82 53.11 -57.91 12.44
N ARG A 83 51.89 -58.08 12.97
CA ARG A 83 51.49 -59.19 13.88
C ARG A 83 50.18 -58.93 14.64
N GLU A 84 49.40 -60.01 14.71
CA GLU A 84 48.60 -60.50 15.85
C GLU A 84 47.59 -59.57 16.55
N GLY A 85 46.30 -59.91 16.35
CA GLY A 85 45.40 -60.30 17.44
C GLY A 85 45.06 -59.27 18.52
N ALA A 86 43.90 -58.63 18.39
CA ALA A 86 43.00 -58.36 19.52
C ALA A 86 41.64 -57.87 19.01
N SER A 87 40.59 -58.63 19.32
CA SER A 87 39.20 -58.19 19.25
C SER A 87 39.00 -57.00 20.21
N SER A 88 38.96 -55.79 19.68
CA SER A 88 38.42 -54.64 20.41
C SER A 88 37.03 -54.33 19.87
N SER A 89 36.05 -54.51 20.73
CA SER A 89 34.68 -54.03 20.56
C SER A 89 34.71 -52.52 20.29
N ARG A 90 34.56 -52.14 19.01
CA ARG A 90 34.30 -50.75 18.62
C ARG A 90 32.89 -50.39 19.07
N THR A 91 32.80 -49.77 20.24
CA THR A 91 31.66 -48.90 20.58
C THR A 91 31.66 -47.78 19.55
N ARG A 92 30.74 -47.88 18.59
CA ARG A 92 30.44 -46.83 17.63
C ARG A 92 29.94 -45.63 18.45
N PRO A 93 30.58 -44.46 18.42
CA PRO A 93 29.95 -43.27 18.94
C PRO A 93 28.76 -43.02 18.03
N ASP A 94 27.55 -43.17 18.56
CA ASP A 94 26.36 -42.57 17.98
C ASP A 94 26.58 -41.07 17.98
N ALA A 95 27.20 -40.58 16.91
CA ALA A 95 27.16 -39.19 16.52
C ALA A 95 25.73 -38.90 16.03
N ALA A 96 24.77 -38.95 16.94
CA ALA A 96 23.56 -38.18 16.83
C ALA A 96 24.03 -36.72 16.88
N SER A 97 24.34 -36.16 15.70
CA SER A 97 24.48 -34.72 15.60
C SER A 97 23.15 -34.16 16.07
N SER A 98 23.15 -33.51 17.24
CA SER A 98 22.02 -32.72 17.68
C SER A 98 21.86 -31.65 16.60
N ARG A 99 20.95 -31.86 15.65
CA ARG A 99 20.56 -30.81 14.72
C ARG A 99 20.07 -29.67 15.59
N SER A 100 20.88 -28.61 15.67
CA SER A 100 20.49 -27.37 16.31
C SER A 100 19.15 -26.96 15.72
N THR A 101 18.19 -26.64 16.57
CA THR A 101 16.96 -25.99 16.13
C THR A 101 17.36 -24.74 15.34
N PRO A 102 16.80 -24.52 14.13
CA PRO A 102 17.09 -23.34 13.34
C PRO A 102 16.77 -22.08 14.15
N ARG A 103 17.71 -21.15 14.23
CA ARG A 103 17.53 -19.89 14.97
C ARG A 103 16.94 -18.80 14.10
N TRP A 104 17.08 -18.92 12.80
CA TRP A 104 16.57 -17.96 11.85
C TRP A 104 15.66 -18.63 10.84
N THR A 105 14.63 -17.91 10.45
CA THR A 105 13.80 -18.26 9.30
C THR A 105 13.64 -17.02 8.43
N VAL A 106 13.89 -17.16 7.15
CA VAL A 106 13.68 -16.10 6.16
C VAL A 106 12.64 -16.59 5.17
N SER A 107 11.66 -15.75 4.85
CA SER A 107 10.72 -16.01 3.75
C SER A 107 10.80 -14.94 2.67
N ALA A 108 10.68 -15.37 1.43
CA ALA A 108 10.51 -14.53 0.26
C ALA A 108 9.29 -15.05 -0.51
N GLU A 109 8.26 -14.20 -0.61
CA GLU A 109 6.94 -14.55 -1.11
C GLU A 109 6.45 -13.51 -2.12
N ALA A 110 5.67 -13.95 -3.10
CA ALA A 110 4.76 -13.10 -3.84
C ALA A 110 3.42 -13.04 -3.10
N ILE A 111 2.81 -11.87 -3.04
CA ILE A 111 1.47 -11.64 -2.48
C ILE A 111 0.60 -10.96 -3.54
N GLY A 112 -0.52 -11.59 -3.88
CA GLY A 112 -1.53 -11.04 -4.79
C GLY A 112 -2.79 -10.68 -4.01
N LEU A 113 -3.21 -9.42 -4.06
CA LEU A 113 -4.39 -8.92 -3.35
C LEU A 113 -5.37 -8.29 -4.33
N GLY A 114 -6.65 -8.65 -4.20
CA GLY A 114 -7.79 -7.90 -4.69
C GLY A 114 -8.34 -7.00 -3.59
N ARG A 115 -8.94 -5.87 -3.95
CA ARG A 115 -9.67 -4.99 -3.03
C ARG A 115 -11.16 -5.11 -3.27
N VAL A 116 -11.91 -5.22 -2.18
CA VAL A 116 -13.37 -5.11 -2.15
C VAL A 116 -13.80 -4.15 -1.05
N GLY A 117 -14.98 -3.56 -1.22
CA GLY A 117 -15.47 -2.50 -0.37
C GLY A 117 -14.87 -1.13 -0.71
N GLY A 118 -15.33 -0.12 0.03
CA GLY A 118 -14.97 1.27 -0.20
C GLY A 118 -16.20 2.15 -0.02
N VAL A 119 -16.20 3.29 -0.71
CA VAL A 119 -17.34 4.22 -0.71
C VAL A 119 -18.22 3.93 -1.93
N ASP A 120 -19.52 3.88 -1.71
CA ASP A 120 -20.53 3.85 -2.77
C ASP A 120 -20.81 5.30 -3.21
N ARG A 121 -20.20 5.68 -4.34
CA ARG A 121 -20.35 7.02 -4.91
C ARG A 121 -20.72 6.90 -6.37
N THR A 122 -21.88 7.42 -6.73
CA THR A 122 -22.25 7.58 -8.14
C THR A 122 -21.24 8.50 -8.82
N LEU A 123 -20.54 7.97 -9.81
CA LEU A 123 -19.52 8.67 -10.59
C LEU A 123 -20.09 9.18 -11.92
N VAL A 124 -21.04 8.45 -12.49
CA VAL A 124 -21.75 8.82 -13.71
C VAL A 124 -23.23 8.50 -13.54
N SER A 125 -24.08 9.46 -13.90
CA SER A 125 -25.53 9.29 -14.06
C SER A 125 -25.94 9.53 -15.50
N ARG A 126 -27.02 8.88 -15.95
CA ARG A 126 -27.69 9.14 -17.23
C ARG A 126 -28.85 10.09 -17.03
N VAL A 127 -28.88 11.15 -17.83
CA VAL A 127 -30.01 12.08 -17.95
C VAL A 127 -30.47 12.03 -19.41
N PRO A 128 -31.78 11.98 -19.72
CA PRO A 128 -32.25 11.85 -21.10
C PRO A 128 -31.61 12.88 -22.03
N GLY A 129 -31.11 12.47 -23.20
CA GLY A 129 -30.42 13.37 -24.13
C GLY A 129 -31.26 14.56 -24.63
N THR A 130 -32.59 14.45 -24.50
CA THR A 130 -33.57 15.51 -24.80
C THR A 130 -33.65 16.60 -23.74
N GLU A 131 -33.07 16.38 -22.55
CA GLU A 131 -32.99 17.42 -21.52
C GLU A 131 -32.05 18.54 -21.96
N GLN A 132 -32.40 19.77 -21.55
CA GLN A 132 -31.58 20.94 -21.82
C GLN A 132 -30.26 20.86 -21.06
N PHE A 133 -29.16 21.32 -21.65
CA PHE A 133 -27.83 21.24 -21.06
C PHE A 133 -27.78 21.83 -19.63
N LEU A 134 -28.31 23.03 -19.41
CA LEU A 134 -28.32 23.63 -18.06
C LEU A 134 -29.19 22.86 -17.07
N ALA A 135 -30.22 22.17 -17.55
CA ALA A 135 -31.07 21.33 -16.72
C ALA A 135 -30.32 20.12 -16.16
N THR A 136 -29.33 19.58 -16.89
CA THR A 136 -28.52 18.43 -16.45
C THR A 136 -27.82 18.65 -15.11
N SER A 137 -27.56 19.90 -14.72
CA SER A 137 -26.99 20.26 -13.41
C SER A 137 -27.85 19.82 -12.23
N HIS A 138 -29.18 19.84 -12.36
CA HIS A 138 -30.11 19.59 -11.25
C HIS A 138 -31.12 18.47 -11.53
N VAL A 139 -31.41 18.15 -12.80
CA VAL A 139 -32.27 17.02 -13.17
C VAL A 139 -31.70 15.72 -12.58
N PRO A 140 -32.49 14.91 -11.86
CA PRO A 140 -32.06 13.61 -11.38
C PRO A 140 -31.69 12.69 -12.55
N GLY A 141 -30.59 11.97 -12.42
CA GLY A 141 -30.19 10.95 -13.39
C GLY A 141 -30.30 9.54 -12.82
N VAL A 142 -30.27 8.55 -13.70
CA VAL A 142 -30.17 7.12 -13.34
C VAL A 142 -28.70 6.76 -13.19
N GLU A 143 -28.31 6.12 -12.09
CA GLU A 143 -26.92 5.68 -11.88
C GLU A 143 -26.43 4.80 -13.05
N ALA A 144 -25.27 5.15 -13.58
CA ALA A 144 -24.64 4.46 -14.71
C ALA A 144 -23.30 3.83 -14.33
N LEU A 145 -22.56 4.46 -13.41
CA LEU A 145 -21.32 3.93 -12.84
C LEU A 145 -21.20 4.39 -11.38
N ASN A 146 -20.87 3.44 -10.52
CA ASN A 146 -20.56 3.67 -9.12
C ASN A 146 -19.08 3.33 -8.84
N SER A 147 -18.44 4.02 -7.90
CA SER A 147 -17.06 3.77 -7.49
C SER A 147 -16.81 2.35 -6.97
N ASN A 148 -17.81 1.68 -6.41
CA ASN A 148 -17.69 0.29 -5.95
C ASN A 148 -17.53 -0.74 -7.10
N GLN A 149 -17.69 -0.31 -8.36
CA GLN A 149 -17.48 -1.11 -9.56
C GLN A 149 -16.04 -1.04 -10.09
N LEU A 150 -15.15 -0.28 -9.41
CA LEU A 150 -13.75 -0.08 -9.76
C LEU A 150 -12.80 -0.96 -8.92
N ASN A 151 -13.08 -2.26 -8.85
CA ASN A 151 -12.24 -3.22 -8.11
C ASN A 151 -11.05 -3.68 -8.96
N GLY A 152 -9.84 -3.65 -8.36
CA GLY A 152 -8.60 -4.07 -8.99
C GLY A 152 -7.93 -5.25 -8.29
N PHE A 153 -6.97 -5.87 -8.97
CA PHE A 153 -6.07 -6.88 -8.41
C PHE A 153 -4.63 -6.54 -8.80
N SER A 154 -3.70 -6.71 -7.87
CA SER A 154 -2.27 -6.58 -8.16
C SER A 154 -1.46 -7.49 -7.24
N ALA A 155 -0.22 -7.74 -7.62
CA ALA A 155 0.72 -8.53 -6.86
C ALA A 155 2.01 -7.76 -6.56
N GLY A 156 2.67 -8.13 -5.47
CA GLY A 156 3.96 -7.58 -5.09
C GLY A 156 4.75 -8.51 -4.18
N PRO A 157 5.94 -8.09 -3.76
CA PRO A 157 6.80 -8.88 -2.89
C PRO A 157 6.36 -8.80 -1.43
N ARG A 158 6.65 -9.87 -0.70
CA ARG A 158 6.61 -9.95 0.76
C ARG A 158 7.87 -10.66 1.25
N ILE A 159 8.54 -10.07 2.22
CA ILE A 159 9.76 -10.61 2.81
C ILE A 159 9.56 -10.65 4.32
N SER A 160 9.96 -11.74 4.96
CA SER A 160 9.96 -11.83 6.42
C SER A 160 11.24 -12.46 6.95
N VAL A 161 11.61 -12.04 8.16
CA VAL A 161 12.71 -12.61 8.94
C VAL A 161 12.19 -12.88 10.33
N VAL A 162 12.38 -14.11 10.80
CA VAL A 162 11.98 -14.58 12.12
C VAL A 162 13.21 -15.08 12.86
N TYR A 163 13.38 -14.60 14.09
CA TYR A 163 14.35 -15.11 15.05
C TYR A 163 13.63 -16.00 16.08
N HIS A 164 14.18 -17.19 16.30
CA HIS A 164 13.73 -18.18 17.29
C HIS A 164 14.76 -18.26 18.42
N GLY A 165 14.35 -17.86 19.62
CA GLY A 165 15.17 -17.93 20.83
C GLY A 165 14.94 -19.21 21.62
N ASP A 166 15.92 -19.61 22.42
CA ASP A 166 15.92 -20.91 23.10
C ASP A 166 14.86 -21.04 24.23
N SER A 167 14.30 -19.91 24.70
CA SER A 167 13.35 -19.86 25.82
C SER A 167 11.89 -19.62 25.39
N GLY A 168 11.55 -19.92 24.13
CA GLY A 168 10.22 -19.67 23.55
C GLY A 168 9.94 -18.21 23.20
N TYR A 169 10.94 -17.34 23.33
CA TYR A 169 10.87 -15.95 22.88
C TYR A 169 11.46 -15.83 21.48
N GLY A 170 10.89 -14.94 20.68
CA GLY A 170 11.41 -14.65 19.35
C GLY A 170 11.07 -13.25 18.87
N ALA A 171 11.49 -12.94 17.64
CA ALA A 171 11.15 -11.69 16.98
C ALA A 171 10.81 -11.93 15.52
N GLU A 172 9.96 -11.11 14.94
CA GLU A 172 9.59 -11.14 13.53
C GLU A 172 9.63 -9.74 12.94
N LEU A 173 10.22 -9.62 11.76
CA LEU A 173 10.18 -8.44 10.91
C LEU A 173 9.58 -8.85 9.57
N THR A 174 8.56 -8.12 9.11
CA THR A 174 7.91 -8.37 7.82
C THR A 174 7.73 -7.07 7.07
N TYR A 175 7.99 -7.08 5.77
CA TYR A 175 7.64 -6.02 4.83
C TYR A 175 6.88 -6.60 3.64
N PHE A 176 5.87 -5.89 3.16
CA PHE A 176 5.23 -6.19 1.89
C PHE A 176 4.75 -4.92 1.20
N ASN A 177 4.49 -5.04 -0.10
CA ASN A 177 3.78 -4.01 -0.85
C ASN A 177 2.94 -4.62 -1.99
N VAL A 178 1.92 -3.89 -2.40
CA VAL A 178 1.12 -4.14 -3.61
C VAL A 178 0.97 -2.81 -4.34
N PHE A 179 1.45 -2.75 -5.59
CA PHE A 179 1.50 -1.52 -6.37
C PHE A 179 0.34 -1.42 -7.36
N ASP A 180 -0.16 -0.20 -7.55
CA ASP A 180 -1.00 0.20 -8.67
C ASP A 180 -2.16 -0.77 -8.97
N GLN A 181 -2.77 -1.28 -7.90
CA GLN A 181 -3.99 -2.07 -8.00
C GLN A 181 -5.08 -1.17 -8.57
N GLY A 182 -5.48 -1.40 -9.81
CA GLY A 182 -6.37 -0.46 -10.48
C GLY A 182 -7.44 -1.09 -11.35
N ALA A 183 -8.42 -0.25 -11.67
CA ALA A 183 -9.52 -0.55 -12.57
C ALA A 183 -9.80 0.68 -13.44
N THR A 184 -10.24 0.45 -14.66
CA THR A 184 -10.75 1.50 -15.56
C THR A 184 -12.10 1.05 -16.10
N ARG A 185 -13.08 1.97 -16.07
CA ARG A 185 -14.41 1.76 -16.65
C ARG A 185 -14.80 2.97 -17.46
N ALA A 186 -15.49 2.71 -18.57
CA ALA A 186 -16.06 3.73 -19.42
C ALA A 186 -17.59 3.55 -19.45
N VAL A 187 -18.32 4.67 -19.47
CA VAL A 187 -19.76 4.70 -19.69
C VAL A 187 -20.02 5.47 -20.97
N GLY A 188 -20.83 4.91 -21.87
CA GLY A 188 -21.14 5.48 -23.17
C GLY A 188 -20.00 5.31 -24.21
N PRO A 189 -20.12 5.98 -25.37
CA PRO A 189 -21.32 6.71 -25.80
C PRO A 189 -22.54 5.76 -25.92
N ASP A 190 -23.72 6.26 -25.59
CA ASP A 190 -24.97 5.48 -25.61
C ASP A 190 -25.72 5.63 -26.96
N ASN A 191 -26.65 4.72 -27.26
CA ASN A 191 -27.57 4.81 -28.40
C ASN A 191 -28.98 4.29 -28.02
N PRO A 192 -30.01 5.15 -27.90
CA PRO A 192 -29.99 6.60 -28.10
C PRO A 192 -29.06 7.30 -27.10
N ALA A 193 -28.54 8.47 -27.47
CA ALA A 193 -27.57 9.18 -26.65
C ALA A 193 -28.28 9.84 -25.45
N ASP A 194 -27.83 9.51 -24.24
CA ASP A 194 -28.15 10.21 -23.00
C ASP A 194 -26.99 11.09 -22.57
N TRP A 195 -27.29 12.14 -21.81
CA TRP A 195 -26.27 12.90 -21.09
C TRP A 195 -25.65 12.00 -20.01
N LEU A 196 -24.33 11.83 -20.07
CA LEU A 196 -23.50 11.31 -19.01
C LEU A 196 -23.15 12.47 -18.10
N VAL A 197 -23.48 12.38 -16.81
CA VAL A 197 -23.34 13.48 -15.87
C VAL A 197 -22.60 13.04 -14.62
N MET A 198 -21.56 13.79 -14.25
CA MET A 198 -20.93 13.74 -12.93
C MET A 198 -21.33 15.01 -12.16
N LYS A 199 -21.70 14.85 -10.89
CA LYS A 199 -22.02 15.98 -10.00
C LYS A 199 -21.20 15.88 -8.70
N ALA A 200 -20.78 17.02 -8.18
CA ALA A 200 -20.13 17.14 -6.87
C ALA A 200 -20.71 18.33 -6.10
N PRO A 201 -20.49 18.43 -4.77
CA PRO A 201 -20.98 19.54 -3.97
C PRO A 201 -20.62 20.92 -4.52
N GLY A 202 -21.55 21.86 -4.35
CA GLY A 202 -21.44 23.22 -4.87
C GLY A 202 -22.00 23.33 -6.27
N VAL A 203 -21.25 23.97 -7.17
CA VAL A 203 -21.69 24.26 -8.55
C VAL A 203 -21.03 23.36 -9.60
N PHE A 204 -20.30 22.31 -9.21
CA PHE A 204 -19.63 21.44 -10.16
C PHE A 204 -20.59 20.40 -10.74
N TRP A 205 -20.73 20.45 -12.06
CA TRP A 205 -21.22 19.32 -12.83
C TRP A 205 -20.40 19.23 -14.12
N GLN A 206 -20.15 18.01 -14.57
CA GLN A 206 -19.52 17.72 -15.84
C GLN A 206 -20.47 16.87 -16.65
N THR A 207 -20.68 17.21 -17.93
CA THR A 207 -21.32 16.34 -18.92
C THR A 207 -20.27 15.79 -19.88
N GLN A 208 -20.62 14.88 -20.79
CA GLN A 208 -19.79 14.75 -21.99
C GLN A 208 -19.89 16.03 -22.83
N ASP A 209 -18.83 16.36 -23.57
CA ASP A 209 -18.81 17.54 -24.44
C ASP A 209 -19.46 17.26 -25.79
N PHE A 210 -19.44 16.00 -26.24
CA PHE A 210 -20.06 15.52 -27.48
C PHE A 210 -20.76 14.17 -27.32
N PRO A 211 -21.79 13.84 -28.13
CA PRO A 211 -22.51 12.57 -28.05
C PRO A 211 -21.66 11.31 -28.27
N TYR A 212 -20.53 11.43 -28.99
CA TYR A 212 -19.62 10.31 -29.26
C TYR A 212 -18.68 9.99 -28.09
N GLN A 213 -18.68 10.79 -27.03
CA GLN A 213 -17.77 10.63 -25.91
C GLN A 213 -18.35 9.74 -24.82
N ALA A 214 -17.44 9.01 -24.19
CA ALA A 214 -17.65 8.27 -22.97
C ALA A 214 -17.05 9.02 -21.77
N MET A 215 -17.64 8.83 -20.60
CA MET A 215 -16.98 9.18 -19.33
C MET A 215 -16.16 7.99 -18.84
N VAL A 216 -14.86 8.21 -18.67
CA VAL A 216 -13.92 7.19 -18.20
C VAL A 216 -13.49 7.51 -16.79
N TRP A 217 -13.60 6.52 -15.90
CA TRP A 217 -13.07 6.61 -14.55
C TRP A 217 -11.97 5.58 -14.32
N ARG A 218 -10.91 6.02 -13.66
CA ARG A 218 -9.76 5.20 -13.29
C ARG A 218 -9.57 5.27 -11.78
N SER A 219 -9.44 4.11 -11.15
CA SER A 219 -9.07 3.99 -9.74
C SER A 219 -7.74 3.26 -9.66
N THR A 220 -6.81 3.73 -8.83
CA THR A 220 -5.56 3.04 -8.52
C THR A 220 -5.25 3.11 -7.03
N THR A 221 -4.82 1.99 -6.47
CA THR A 221 -4.53 1.83 -5.05
C THR A 221 -3.17 1.18 -4.86
N SER A 222 -2.34 1.75 -3.99
CA SER A 222 -1.06 1.17 -3.57
C SER A 222 -1.06 0.98 -2.06
N LEU A 223 -0.64 -0.21 -1.61
CA LEU A 223 -0.60 -0.60 -0.20
C LEU A 223 0.81 -1.04 0.19
N TYR A 224 1.31 -0.48 1.28
CA TYR A 224 2.60 -0.80 1.88
C TYR A 224 2.40 -1.22 3.32
N GLY A 225 3.18 -2.17 3.81
CA GLY A 225 3.16 -2.57 5.21
C GLY A 225 4.52 -3.00 5.72
N ALA A 226 4.87 -2.52 6.91
CA ALA A 226 6.04 -2.97 7.66
C ALA A 226 5.64 -3.26 9.11
N GLU A 227 6.07 -4.39 9.65
CA GLU A 227 5.77 -4.77 11.04
C GLU A 227 7.00 -5.32 11.75
N ALA A 228 7.03 -5.09 13.07
CA ALA A 228 7.98 -5.67 13.99
C ALA A 228 7.24 -6.26 15.19
N ASN A 229 7.37 -7.56 15.41
CA ASN A 229 6.66 -8.29 16.46
C ASN A 229 7.63 -9.01 17.39
N GLY A 230 7.36 -8.95 18.70
CA GLY A 230 7.83 -9.94 19.65
C GLY A 230 6.98 -11.20 19.55
N ARG A 231 7.61 -12.36 19.72
CA ARG A 231 6.98 -13.68 19.66
C ARG A 231 7.11 -14.38 21.01
N LEU A 232 6.03 -15.04 21.43
CA LEU A 232 6.02 -15.91 22.61
C LEU A 232 5.34 -17.24 22.26
N GLU A 233 6.12 -18.32 22.28
CA GLU A 233 5.63 -19.68 22.12
C GLU A 233 4.89 -20.11 23.38
N LEU A 234 3.56 -20.10 23.35
CA LEU A 234 2.74 -20.58 24.48
C LEU A 234 2.66 -22.10 24.52
N SER A 235 2.77 -22.75 23.37
CA SER A 235 2.80 -24.21 23.23
C SER A 235 3.50 -24.59 21.93
N SER A 236 3.68 -25.89 21.69
CA SER A 236 4.21 -26.40 20.42
C SER A 236 3.35 -26.08 19.19
N ARG A 237 2.12 -25.58 19.39
CA ARG A 237 1.18 -25.26 18.31
C ARG A 237 0.75 -23.80 18.28
N VAL A 238 1.01 -23.00 19.31
CA VAL A 238 0.47 -21.64 19.41
C VAL A 238 1.57 -20.67 19.80
N THR A 239 1.76 -19.65 18.96
CA THR A 239 2.64 -18.51 19.20
C THR A 239 1.80 -17.24 19.30
N VAL A 240 2.01 -16.44 20.34
CA VAL A 240 1.39 -15.12 20.47
C VAL A 240 2.37 -14.05 19.96
N LEU A 241 1.79 -13.03 19.34
CA LEU A 241 2.49 -11.90 18.74
C LEU A 241 2.03 -10.60 19.40
N ALA A 242 2.97 -9.71 19.66
CA ALA A 242 2.70 -8.32 20.04
C ALA A 242 3.75 -7.42 19.40
N GLY A 243 3.34 -6.29 18.84
CA GLY A 243 4.28 -5.48 18.08
C GLY A 243 3.75 -4.13 17.62
N VAL A 244 4.58 -3.50 16.80
CA VAL A 244 4.30 -2.24 16.11
C VAL A 244 4.15 -2.51 14.62
N ARG A 245 3.29 -1.74 13.97
CA ARG A 245 3.09 -1.84 12.53
C ARG A 245 2.84 -0.48 11.92
N TRP A 246 3.34 -0.33 10.70
CA TRP A 246 3.05 0.77 9.81
C TRP A 246 2.36 0.27 8.55
N PHE A 247 1.35 0.99 8.09
CA PHE A 247 0.83 0.88 6.75
C PHE A 247 0.81 2.24 6.06
N GLN A 248 1.02 2.22 4.74
CA GLN A 248 0.64 3.34 3.89
C GLN A 248 -0.35 2.85 2.84
N LEU A 249 -1.49 3.52 2.74
CA LEU A 249 -2.52 3.28 1.74
C LEU A 249 -2.73 4.54 0.90
N ASN A 250 -2.31 4.47 -0.36
CA ASN A 250 -2.49 5.52 -1.34
C ASN A 250 -3.63 5.13 -2.27
N ASP A 251 -4.65 5.97 -2.40
CA ASP A 251 -5.80 5.75 -3.28
C ASP A 251 -5.97 6.95 -4.21
N ASN A 252 -6.19 6.68 -5.50
CA ASN A 252 -6.39 7.71 -6.51
C ASN A 252 -7.61 7.39 -7.35
N LEU A 253 -8.37 8.42 -7.68
CA LEU A 253 -9.53 8.37 -8.55
C LEU A 253 -9.44 9.51 -9.57
N SER A 254 -9.62 9.23 -10.85
CA SER A 254 -9.71 10.27 -11.88
C SER A 254 -10.84 10.00 -12.86
N GLY A 255 -11.47 11.09 -13.32
CA GLY A 255 -12.54 11.11 -14.31
C GLY A 255 -12.14 11.93 -15.54
N ASP A 256 -12.32 11.35 -16.72
CA ASP A 256 -11.91 11.91 -18.01
C ASP A 256 -12.97 11.66 -19.10
N LEU A 257 -12.86 12.36 -20.25
CA LEU A 257 -13.73 12.17 -21.41
C LEU A 257 -12.93 11.54 -22.55
N THR A 258 -13.42 10.42 -23.09
CA THR A 258 -12.75 9.74 -24.21
C THR A 258 -13.72 9.49 -25.38
N PRO A 259 -13.30 9.66 -26.65
CA PRO A 259 -12.04 10.27 -27.06
C PRO A 259 -11.97 11.75 -26.69
N ALA A 260 -10.75 12.30 -26.64
CA ALA A 260 -10.55 13.72 -26.36
C ALA A 260 -11.28 14.60 -27.39
N ASP A 261 -11.63 15.81 -26.96
CA ASP A 261 -12.26 16.80 -27.83
C ASP A 261 -11.38 17.03 -29.07
N GLN A 262 -11.96 16.93 -30.27
CA GLN A 262 -11.27 17.30 -31.51
C GLN A 262 -11.39 18.81 -31.78
N THR A 263 -12.50 19.40 -31.33
CA THR A 263 -12.83 20.82 -31.49
C THR A 263 -13.54 21.32 -30.23
N ALA A 264 -13.52 22.63 -30.00
CA ALA A 264 -14.34 23.22 -28.94
C ALA A 264 -15.83 23.02 -29.27
N PRO A 265 -16.66 22.54 -28.33
CA PRO A 265 -18.07 22.30 -28.63
C PRO A 265 -18.82 23.62 -28.85
N THR A 266 -19.69 23.65 -29.86
CA THR A 266 -20.41 24.87 -30.24
C THR A 266 -21.34 25.38 -29.15
N TRP A 267 -21.87 24.55 -28.25
CA TRP A 267 -22.73 25.02 -27.15
C TRP A 267 -21.98 25.82 -26.07
N LYS A 268 -20.65 25.66 -25.94
CA LYS A 268 -19.81 26.54 -25.09
C LYS A 268 -19.63 27.93 -25.71
N THR A 269 -19.99 28.08 -26.98
CA THR A 269 -20.14 29.35 -27.71
C THR A 269 -21.62 29.54 -28.04
N PRO A 270 -22.39 30.14 -27.11
CA PRO A 270 -23.84 29.96 -26.91
C PRO A 270 -24.60 29.68 -28.22
N CYS A 271 -25.15 28.47 -28.33
CA CYS A 271 -25.93 27.92 -29.43
C CYS A 271 -26.52 28.92 -30.44
N SER A 272 -25.72 29.49 -31.35
CA SER A 272 -26.08 30.45 -32.41
C SER A 272 -26.89 31.72 -32.02
N ASN A 273 -27.47 31.77 -30.83
CA ASN A 273 -28.26 32.86 -30.27
C ASN A 273 -27.89 33.00 -28.79
N PRO A 274 -27.29 34.13 -28.37
CA PRO A 274 -26.89 34.38 -26.98
C PRO A 274 -28.08 34.44 -25.99
N LEU A 275 -29.32 34.29 -26.45
CA LEU A 275 -30.53 34.24 -25.63
C LEU A 275 -31.16 32.84 -25.51
N ASN A 276 -30.62 31.80 -26.15
CA ASN A 276 -31.22 30.45 -26.13
C ASN A 276 -30.30 29.42 -25.45
N LEU A 277 -30.59 29.13 -24.18
CA LEU A 277 -29.88 28.17 -23.33
C LEU A 277 -30.48 26.74 -23.41
N ASN A 278 -31.39 26.50 -24.35
CA ASN A 278 -32.24 25.29 -24.39
C ASN A 278 -31.67 24.15 -25.25
N CYS A 279 -30.36 24.08 -25.44
CA CYS A 279 -29.76 23.05 -26.31
C CYS A 279 -29.78 21.69 -25.66
N THR A 280 -30.14 20.69 -26.45
CA THR A 280 -30.13 19.27 -26.07
C THR A 280 -28.82 18.62 -26.54
N LEU A 281 -28.59 17.36 -26.16
CA LEU A 281 -27.41 16.61 -26.59
C LEU A 281 -27.32 16.49 -28.12
N PHE A 282 -28.49 16.47 -28.79
CA PHE A 282 -28.61 16.30 -30.23
C PHE A 282 -28.33 17.59 -31.03
N ASP A 283 -28.31 18.74 -30.37
CA ASP A 283 -27.99 20.03 -30.98
C ASP A 283 -26.47 20.31 -30.97
N ILE A 284 -25.69 19.48 -30.28
CA ILE A 284 -24.25 19.67 -30.14
C ILE A 284 -23.53 19.32 -31.44
N THR A 285 -22.73 20.27 -31.92
CA THR A 285 -21.90 20.11 -33.11
C THR A 285 -20.45 20.46 -32.83
N ALA A 286 -19.53 19.90 -33.63
CA ALA A 286 -18.11 20.26 -33.60
C ALA A 286 -17.92 21.75 -33.95
N GLY A 287 -17.12 22.47 -33.17
CA GLY A 287 -16.78 23.85 -33.46
C GLY A 287 -15.63 23.96 -34.48
N SER A 288 -15.27 25.20 -34.83
CA SER A 288 -14.17 25.49 -35.76
C SER A 288 -12.80 25.65 -35.11
N MET A 289 -12.74 25.76 -33.78
CA MET A 289 -11.49 25.89 -33.04
C MET A 289 -11.01 24.51 -32.58
N ALA A 290 -9.73 24.21 -32.79
CA ALA A 290 -9.10 23.00 -32.27
C ALA A 290 -9.24 22.98 -30.74
N ALA A 291 -9.64 21.83 -30.20
CA ALA A 291 -9.64 21.64 -28.77
C ALA A 291 -8.20 21.48 -28.27
N GLY A 292 -7.92 22.07 -27.11
CA GLY A 292 -6.66 21.84 -26.41
C GLY A 292 -6.65 20.44 -25.77
N ASN A 293 -5.47 19.99 -25.34
CA ASN A 293 -5.39 18.82 -24.48
C ASN A 293 -5.98 19.18 -23.11
N TYR A 294 -7.12 18.59 -22.77
CA TYR A 294 -7.82 18.91 -21.53
C TYR A 294 -7.37 17.97 -20.40
N PRO A 295 -7.14 18.49 -19.19
CA PRO A 295 -6.86 17.64 -18.04
C PRO A 295 -8.12 16.86 -17.64
N PRO A 296 -7.98 15.79 -16.83
CA PRO A 296 -9.11 15.11 -16.22
C PRO A 296 -10.05 16.12 -15.56
N PHE A 297 -11.35 15.93 -15.73
CA PHE A 297 -12.33 16.84 -15.15
C PHE A 297 -12.38 16.73 -13.62
N TRP A 298 -11.98 15.58 -13.10
CA TRP A 298 -11.87 15.30 -11.68
C TRP A 298 -10.65 14.45 -11.38
N VAL A 299 -9.93 14.80 -10.33
CA VAL A 299 -8.89 13.99 -9.69
C VAL A 299 -9.10 14.08 -8.19
N ALA A 300 -9.16 12.95 -7.50
CA ALA A 300 -9.08 12.87 -6.06
C ALA A 300 -8.00 11.87 -5.67
N SER A 301 -7.18 12.22 -4.70
CA SER A 301 -6.18 11.32 -4.12
C SER A 301 -6.18 11.40 -2.62
N THR A 302 -5.94 10.26 -1.98
CA THR A 302 -5.82 10.13 -0.53
C THR A 302 -4.56 9.36 -0.16
N THR A 303 -3.90 9.80 0.89
CA THR A 303 -2.77 9.11 1.51
C THR A 303 -3.11 8.85 2.96
N ASN A 304 -3.07 7.59 3.40
CA ASN A 304 -3.26 7.19 4.78
C ASN A 304 -1.94 6.65 5.30
N ASN A 305 -1.37 7.25 6.34
CA ASN A 305 -0.23 6.70 7.06
C ASN A 305 -0.69 6.21 8.44
N LEU A 306 -0.80 4.89 8.59
CA LEU A 306 -1.28 4.24 9.80
C LEU A 306 -0.08 3.79 10.63
N TYR A 307 0.04 4.29 11.86
CA TYR A 307 1.04 3.85 12.83
C TYR A 307 0.34 3.30 14.06
N GLY A 308 0.66 2.07 14.45
CA GLY A 308 -0.13 1.43 15.50
C GLY A 308 0.53 0.26 16.18
N LEU A 309 -0.18 -0.20 17.20
CA LEU A 309 0.12 -1.40 17.97
C LEU A 309 -0.77 -2.52 17.47
N GLN A 310 -0.23 -3.73 17.47
CA GLN A 310 -0.99 -4.92 17.14
C GLN A 310 -0.68 -6.08 18.08
N VAL A 311 -1.66 -6.97 18.17
CA VAL A 311 -1.56 -8.26 18.84
C VAL A 311 -2.08 -9.33 17.91
N GLY A 312 -1.65 -10.57 18.11
CA GLY A 312 -2.11 -11.67 17.28
C GLY A 312 -1.66 -13.03 17.77
N ALA A 313 -2.04 -14.04 17.02
CA ALA A 313 -1.64 -15.42 17.25
C ALA A 313 -1.34 -16.11 15.91
N ASP A 314 -0.36 -17.00 15.94
CA ASP A 314 -0.05 -17.95 14.90
C ASP A 314 -0.25 -19.36 15.47
N ALA A 315 -0.96 -20.22 14.72
CA ALA A 315 -1.34 -21.54 15.17
C ALA A 315 -1.05 -22.61 14.12
N LYS A 316 -0.39 -23.69 14.53
CA LYS A 316 -0.19 -24.90 13.74
C LYS A 316 -1.41 -25.82 13.86
N LEU A 317 -2.26 -25.76 12.85
CA LEU A 317 -3.53 -26.48 12.82
C LEU A 317 -3.32 -27.97 12.56
N VAL A 318 -2.55 -28.30 11.53
CA VAL A 318 -2.29 -29.68 11.11
C VAL A 318 -0.81 -29.85 10.79
N GLU A 319 -0.26 -31.00 11.17
CA GLU A 319 1.09 -31.42 10.80
C GLU A 319 1.05 -32.88 10.39
N TYR A 320 1.54 -33.17 9.19
CA TYR A 320 1.62 -34.51 8.66
C TYR A 320 2.90 -34.68 7.84
N GLY A 321 3.94 -35.21 8.49
CA GLY A 321 5.25 -35.40 7.87
C GLY A 321 5.84 -34.10 7.33
N ARG A 322 6.00 -34.00 6.01
CA ARG A 322 6.54 -32.81 5.33
C ARG A 322 5.52 -31.69 5.16
N PHE A 323 4.24 -31.94 5.43
CA PHE A 323 3.15 -30.98 5.27
C PHE A 323 2.78 -30.37 6.62
N SER A 324 2.53 -29.06 6.62
CA SER A 324 1.92 -28.37 7.76
C SER A 324 0.94 -27.30 7.29
N LEU A 325 -0.17 -27.17 8.00
CA LEU A 325 -1.18 -26.15 7.81
C LEU A 325 -1.17 -25.24 9.03
N GLY A 326 -0.96 -23.94 8.80
CA GLY A 326 -0.94 -22.90 9.81
C GLY A 326 -2.01 -21.85 9.57
N GLY A 327 -2.48 -21.23 10.65
CA GLY A 327 -3.39 -20.10 10.65
C GLY A 327 -2.79 -18.93 11.42
N GLN A 328 -3.11 -17.71 11.00
CA GLN A 328 -2.67 -16.48 11.65
C GLN A 328 -3.85 -15.53 11.78
N ILE A 329 -3.96 -14.88 12.95
CA ILE A 329 -4.89 -13.79 13.18
C ILE A 329 -4.15 -12.64 13.85
N LYS A 330 -4.37 -11.41 13.40
CA LYS A 330 -3.85 -10.19 14.03
C LYS A 330 -4.92 -9.11 14.06
N ALA A 331 -4.85 -8.24 15.05
CA ALA A 331 -5.68 -7.06 15.18
C ALA A 331 -4.87 -5.91 15.77
N GLY A 332 -5.12 -4.69 15.32
CA GLY A 332 -4.41 -3.51 15.81
C GLY A 332 -5.21 -2.23 15.73
N LEU A 333 -4.79 -1.27 16.55
CA LEU A 333 -5.30 0.10 16.60
C LEU A 333 -4.19 1.05 16.15
N PHE A 334 -4.56 2.00 15.29
CA PHE A 334 -3.62 2.83 14.56
C PHE A 334 -4.04 4.30 14.64
N GLU A 335 -3.06 5.19 14.76
CA GLU A 335 -3.20 6.60 14.38
C GLU A 335 -3.04 6.67 12.86
N ASN A 336 -4.09 7.06 12.16
CA ASN A 336 -4.08 7.30 10.72
C ASN A 336 -3.93 8.79 10.45
N ARG A 337 -2.80 9.18 9.84
CA ARG A 337 -2.60 10.52 9.29
C ARG A 337 -3.09 10.51 7.86
N ALA A 338 -4.31 11.00 7.67
CA ALA A 338 -4.99 11.01 6.39
C ALA A 338 -4.86 12.37 5.72
N GLU A 339 -4.41 12.36 4.47
CA GLU A 339 -4.38 13.53 3.59
C GLU A 339 -5.29 13.29 2.39
N GLN A 340 -6.01 14.32 1.95
CA GLN A 340 -6.73 14.32 0.69
C GLN A 340 -6.32 15.49 -0.19
N ARG A 341 -6.31 15.26 -1.50
CA ARG A 341 -6.09 16.28 -2.52
C ARG A 341 -7.12 16.10 -3.63
N ALA A 342 -7.74 17.19 -4.04
CA ALA A 342 -8.68 17.21 -5.14
C ALA A 342 -8.23 18.23 -6.20
N GLY A 343 -8.30 17.83 -7.46
CA GLY A 343 -8.16 18.68 -8.63
C GLY A 343 -9.44 18.64 -9.45
N VAL A 344 -10.11 19.78 -9.61
CA VAL A 344 -11.37 19.87 -10.33
C VAL A 344 -11.19 20.83 -11.50
N SER A 345 -11.51 20.37 -12.70
CA SER A 345 -11.41 21.18 -13.92
C SER A 345 -12.72 21.91 -14.18
N MET A 346 -12.76 23.21 -13.93
CA MET A 346 -13.92 24.06 -14.22
C MET A 346 -13.58 24.98 -15.39
N ALA A 347 -14.42 24.98 -16.43
CA ALA A 347 -14.13 25.68 -17.67
C ALA A 347 -12.72 25.37 -18.21
N LYS A 348 -12.29 24.11 -18.07
CA LYS A 348 -10.98 23.57 -18.48
C LYS A 348 -9.77 24.17 -17.72
N VAL A 349 -10.00 24.84 -16.59
CA VAL A 349 -8.98 25.31 -15.65
C VAL A 349 -9.03 24.43 -14.39
N VAL A 350 -7.87 23.90 -13.99
CA VAL A 350 -7.77 23.04 -12.79
C VAL A 350 -7.64 23.90 -11.54
N PHE A 351 -8.57 23.69 -10.60
CA PHE A 351 -8.51 24.24 -9.26
C PHE A 351 -8.13 23.13 -8.28
N LEU A 352 -7.11 23.39 -7.47
CA LEU A 352 -6.59 22.43 -6.49
C LEU A 352 -7.11 22.76 -5.09
N SER A 353 -7.38 21.73 -4.32
CA SER A 353 -7.66 21.83 -2.89
C SER A 353 -7.08 20.65 -2.14
N GLN A 354 -6.84 20.81 -0.84
CA GLN A 354 -6.27 19.77 0.01
C GLN A 354 -6.74 19.95 1.46
N ALA A 355 -6.82 18.84 2.18
CA ALA A 355 -7.05 18.81 3.62
C ALA A 355 -6.29 17.63 4.25
N ALA A 356 -6.04 17.72 5.55
CA ALA A 356 -5.41 16.66 6.32
C ALA A 356 -6.09 16.54 7.69
N THR A 357 -6.15 15.32 8.22
CA THR A 357 -6.64 15.05 9.57
C THR A 357 -5.95 13.82 10.15
N ASP A 358 -5.89 13.76 11.47
CA ASP A 358 -5.57 12.53 12.19
C ASP A 358 -6.87 11.82 12.57
N HIS A 359 -6.90 10.50 12.46
CA HIS A 359 -8.07 9.67 12.78
C HIS A 359 -7.65 8.33 13.39
N ALA A 360 -8.47 7.78 14.29
CA ALA A 360 -8.23 6.44 14.81
C ALA A 360 -8.67 5.40 13.78
N ALA A 361 -7.79 4.45 13.45
CA ALA A 361 -8.06 3.38 12.50
C ALA A 361 -7.88 2.02 13.15
N PHE A 362 -8.57 1.03 12.59
CA PHE A 362 -8.46 -0.37 12.96
C PHE A 362 -7.97 -1.17 11.77
N VAL A 363 -7.04 -2.10 12.02
CA VAL A 363 -6.63 -3.09 11.03
C VAL A 363 -6.77 -4.49 11.60
N GLY A 364 -7.56 -5.32 10.93
CA GLY A 364 -7.69 -6.76 11.19
C GLY A 364 -6.98 -7.56 10.11
N GLU A 365 -6.44 -8.72 10.48
CA GLU A 365 -5.77 -9.61 9.55
C GLU A 365 -6.09 -11.07 9.86
N LEU A 366 -6.37 -11.82 8.80
CA LEU A 366 -6.53 -13.27 8.84
C LEU A 366 -5.64 -13.91 7.76
N GLY A 367 -4.98 -15.00 8.11
CA GLY A 367 -4.12 -15.74 7.20
C GLY A 367 -4.27 -17.24 7.39
N LEU A 368 -4.24 -17.97 6.27
CA LEU A 368 -4.12 -19.42 6.24
C LEU A 368 -2.92 -19.75 5.34
N HIS A 369 -2.03 -20.64 5.77
CA HIS A 369 -0.88 -21.02 4.96
C HIS A 369 -0.57 -22.50 5.06
N LEU A 370 -0.24 -23.09 3.91
CA LEU A 370 0.28 -24.43 3.75
C LEU A 370 1.79 -24.33 3.55
N ARG A 371 2.54 -25.14 4.29
CA ARG A 371 3.99 -25.28 4.17
C ARG A 371 4.34 -26.73 3.84
N TYR A 372 5.18 -26.92 2.82
CA TYR A 372 5.71 -28.20 2.39
C TYR A 372 7.24 -28.21 2.43
N LEU A 373 7.82 -29.10 3.24
CA LEU A 373 9.27 -29.25 3.39
C LEU A 373 9.87 -29.98 2.17
N VAL A 374 10.64 -29.26 1.36
CA VAL A 374 11.29 -29.81 0.15
C VAL A 374 12.61 -30.49 0.51
N ALA A 375 13.41 -29.83 1.34
CA ALA A 375 14.69 -30.29 1.85
C ALA A 375 14.86 -29.84 3.31
N ASP A 376 15.95 -30.26 3.95
CA ASP A 376 16.27 -29.78 5.29
C ASP A 376 16.39 -28.25 5.28
N GLY A 377 15.60 -27.59 6.12
CA GLY A 377 15.56 -26.13 6.23
C GLY A 377 14.79 -25.42 5.11
N LEU A 378 14.56 -26.02 3.94
CA LEU A 378 13.89 -25.38 2.80
C LEU A 378 12.45 -25.87 2.62
N ALA A 379 11.50 -24.94 2.63
CA ALA A 379 10.09 -25.22 2.40
C ALA A 379 9.46 -24.31 1.34
N VAL A 380 8.47 -24.85 0.64
CA VAL A 380 7.53 -24.08 -0.17
C VAL A 380 6.36 -23.67 0.72
N LYS A 381 5.91 -22.42 0.59
CA LYS A 381 4.80 -21.85 1.34
C LYS A 381 3.77 -21.28 0.38
N VAL A 382 2.51 -21.65 0.54
CA VAL A 382 1.37 -21.11 -0.21
C VAL A 382 0.30 -20.72 0.79
N GLY A 383 -0.37 -19.60 0.60
CA GLY A 383 -1.35 -19.12 1.55
C GLY A 383 -2.45 -18.27 0.96
N TYR A 384 -3.40 -17.93 1.83
CA TYR A 384 -4.46 -16.97 1.60
C TYR A 384 -4.46 -15.96 2.74
N ARG A 385 -4.63 -14.68 2.43
CA ARG A 385 -4.59 -13.58 3.39
C ARG A 385 -5.75 -12.63 3.17
N ALA A 386 -6.28 -12.09 4.25
CA ALA A 386 -7.26 -11.02 4.27
C ALA A 386 -6.81 -9.93 5.26
N LEU A 387 -6.86 -8.67 4.82
CA LEU A 387 -6.52 -7.47 5.56
C LEU A 387 -7.73 -6.54 5.52
N TRP A 388 -8.30 -6.25 6.68
CA TRP A 388 -9.47 -5.39 6.83
C TRP A 388 -9.05 -4.06 7.44
N PHE A 389 -9.26 -2.97 6.71
CA PHE A 389 -9.02 -1.60 7.17
C PHE A 389 -10.35 -0.92 7.49
N ALA A 390 -10.41 -0.23 8.62
CA ALA A 390 -11.50 0.67 8.99
C ALA A 390 -10.92 1.98 9.52
N GLY A 391 -11.58 3.10 9.25
CA GLY A 391 -11.07 4.42 9.66
C GLY A 391 -10.05 5.00 8.67
N VAL A 392 -10.17 4.66 7.37
CA VAL A 392 -9.28 5.15 6.31
C VAL A 392 -10.00 6.08 5.35
N ALA A 393 -9.27 7.02 4.77
CA ALA A 393 -9.73 7.87 3.70
C ALA A 393 -9.52 7.20 2.35
N LEU A 394 -10.56 7.16 1.52
CA LEU A 394 -10.49 6.63 0.15
C LEU A 394 -10.90 7.73 -0.83
N ALA A 395 -10.29 7.74 -2.01
CA ALA A 395 -10.45 8.83 -2.98
C ALA A 395 -11.92 9.10 -3.40
N PRO A 396 -12.77 8.08 -3.63
CA PRO A 396 -14.18 8.33 -3.95
C PRO A 396 -14.98 9.03 -2.83
N GLY A 397 -14.64 8.78 -1.56
CA GLY A 397 -15.26 9.43 -0.41
C GLY A 397 -15.03 10.93 -0.36
N GLN A 398 -13.89 11.38 -0.91
CA GLN A 398 -13.50 12.80 -0.85
C GLN A 398 -14.29 13.69 -1.81
N ILE A 399 -15.13 13.10 -2.69
CA ILE A 399 -16.00 13.88 -3.58
C ILE A 399 -16.99 14.70 -2.74
N GLN A 400 -17.53 14.17 -1.65
CA GLN A 400 -18.44 14.92 -0.77
C GLN A 400 -17.71 15.96 0.10
N GLU A 401 -16.42 15.75 0.33
CA GLU A 401 -15.54 16.66 1.08
C GLU A 401 -14.88 17.72 0.19
N THR A 402 -15.33 17.86 -1.05
CA THR A 402 -14.81 18.83 -2.03
C THR A 402 -15.94 19.72 -2.50
N TYR A 403 -15.93 20.99 -2.09
CA TYR A 403 -16.92 21.99 -2.48
C TYR A 403 -16.39 22.87 -3.61
N SER A 404 -17.23 23.13 -4.59
CA SER A 404 -16.91 23.96 -5.76
C SER A 404 -17.74 25.24 -5.81
N SER A 405 -17.10 26.36 -6.06
CA SER A 405 -17.74 27.63 -6.44
C SER A 405 -17.40 27.96 -7.89
N MET A 406 -18.00 28.99 -8.47
CA MET A 406 -17.71 29.41 -9.85
C MET A 406 -16.23 29.76 -10.09
N ARG A 407 -15.42 29.99 -9.05
CA ARG A 407 -14.05 30.47 -9.15
C ARG A 407 -13.05 29.76 -8.24
N SER A 408 -13.48 28.77 -7.47
CA SER A 408 -12.62 28.11 -6.50
C SER A 408 -13.11 26.71 -6.18
N VAL A 409 -12.20 25.90 -5.67
CA VAL A 409 -12.48 24.60 -5.06
C VAL A 409 -11.92 24.63 -3.65
N THR A 410 -12.63 24.05 -2.70
CA THR A 410 -12.24 24.03 -1.30
C THR A 410 -12.50 22.66 -0.72
N ALA A 411 -11.49 22.08 -0.08
CA ALA A 411 -11.63 20.88 0.70
C ALA A 411 -12.32 21.23 2.03
N LEU A 412 -13.42 20.55 2.34
CA LEU A 412 -14.20 20.76 3.56
C LEU A 412 -13.62 19.98 4.76
N GLY A 413 -12.89 18.89 4.48
CA GLY A 413 -12.34 18.00 5.47
C GLY A 413 -11.70 16.77 4.81
N VAL A 414 -11.50 15.72 5.58
CA VAL A 414 -11.08 14.41 5.07
C VAL A 414 -12.05 13.37 5.62
N ASP A 415 -12.77 12.68 4.73
CA ASP A 415 -13.65 11.57 5.15
C ASP A 415 -12.80 10.32 5.40
N CYS A 416 -12.63 9.98 6.67
CA CYS A 416 -11.94 8.77 7.14
C CYS A 416 -12.91 7.63 7.50
N GLY A 417 -14.21 7.76 7.20
CA GLY A 417 -15.23 6.78 7.56
C GLY A 417 -15.23 5.50 6.73
N SER A 418 -14.30 5.36 5.77
CA SER A 418 -14.31 4.25 4.83
C SER A 418 -13.72 2.97 5.40
N GLN A 419 -14.10 1.85 4.79
CA GLN A 419 -13.58 0.52 5.06
C GLN A 419 -13.09 -0.12 3.76
N ALA A 420 -12.04 -0.92 3.83
CA ALA A 420 -11.50 -1.65 2.69
C ALA A 420 -10.99 -3.02 3.10
N LEU A 421 -11.36 -4.05 2.33
CA LEU A 421 -10.87 -5.40 2.49
C LEU A 421 -9.92 -5.74 1.34
N PHE A 422 -8.67 -6.02 1.67
CA PHE A 422 -7.69 -6.58 0.74
C PHE A 422 -7.54 -8.07 1.00
N HIS A 423 -7.71 -8.91 -0.02
CA HIS A 423 -7.62 -10.34 0.16
C HIS A 423 -7.11 -11.05 -1.08
N GLY A 424 -6.43 -12.19 -0.88
CA GLY A 424 -5.90 -12.98 -1.98
C GLY A 424 -4.82 -13.96 -1.54
N ALA A 425 -4.00 -14.40 -2.49
CA ALA A 425 -3.09 -15.52 -2.31
C ALA A 425 -1.64 -15.07 -2.07
N THR A 426 -0.87 -15.90 -1.37
CA THR A 426 0.58 -15.79 -1.26
C THR A 426 1.26 -17.07 -1.73
N ALA A 427 2.46 -16.97 -2.28
CA ALA A 427 3.28 -18.11 -2.65
C ALA A 427 4.77 -17.76 -2.57
N GLY A 428 5.60 -18.64 -2.02
CA GLY A 428 7.02 -18.39 -1.89
C GLY A 428 7.82 -19.50 -1.25
N LEU A 429 9.04 -19.14 -0.86
CA LEU A 429 10.00 -20.04 -0.22
C LEU A 429 10.30 -19.57 1.20
N GLU A 430 10.55 -20.53 2.06
CA GLU A 430 10.97 -20.32 3.44
C GLU A 430 12.23 -21.14 3.71
N TYR A 431 13.25 -20.50 4.27
CA TYR A 431 14.52 -21.13 4.60
C TYR A 431 14.85 -20.95 6.08
N SER A 432 15.13 -22.04 6.79
CA SER A 432 15.46 -22.07 8.22
C SER A 432 16.89 -22.55 8.43
N PHE A 433 17.70 -21.81 9.21
CA PHE A 433 19.11 -22.13 9.51
C PHE A 433 19.55 -21.80 10.93
#